data_AF-A0A7X8GH07-F1
#
_entry.id   AF-A0A7X8GH07-F1
#
_cell.length_a   1.000
_cell.length_b   1.000
_cell.length_c   1.000
_cell.angle_alpha   90.00
_cell.angle_beta   90.00
_cell.angle_gamma   90.00
#
_symmetry.space_group_name_H-M   'P 1'
#
loop_
_entity.id
_entity.type
_entity.pdbx_description
1 polymer ?
#
loop_
_entity_poly.entity_id
_entity_poly.type
_entity_poly.pdbx_seq_one_letter_code
_entity_poly.pdbx_strand_id
1 'polypeptide(L)'
;MEGKDSIDIFCSALEMKQRKRELYENAMKACPDQVGMETFRMLRDAESMSIQKMEKVYEELKKGSVSADSCRMTAFEGEDRRDFIRSIAAEQKKVSKACSDDVAAIESGLKLEDASMRLLGGQLKSSSDPLLREFLQRLIAEEREHYIMLADLKFYYLDTGNWFLEKGKQTLDGAGAAA
;
A
#
# COMPACT_ATOMS: atom_id res chain seq x y z
N MET A 1 -16.02 -11.83 -21.50
CA MET A 1 -16.15 -10.51 -20.81
C MET A 1 -14.92 -10.24 -19.92
N GLU A 2 -13.74 -10.82 -20.21
CA GLU A 2 -12.57 -10.77 -19.31
C GLU A 2 -11.75 -9.48 -19.40
N GLY A 3 -11.78 -8.77 -20.54
CA GLY A 3 -10.93 -7.59 -20.74
C GLY A 3 -11.34 -6.34 -19.96
N LYS A 4 -12.62 -6.20 -19.57
CA LYS A 4 -13.11 -5.02 -18.85
C LYS A 4 -12.78 -5.10 -17.36
N ASP A 5 -12.99 -6.27 -16.76
CA ASP A 5 -12.75 -6.49 -15.34
C ASP A 5 -11.26 -6.34 -14.97
N SER A 6 -10.37 -6.79 -15.86
CA SER A 6 -8.92 -6.63 -15.70
C SER A 6 -8.44 -5.18 -15.80
N ILE A 7 -9.09 -4.34 -16.61
CA ILE A 7 -8.73 -2.91 -16.74
C ILE A 7 -9.19 -2.14 -15.50
N ASP A 8 -10.40 -2.42 -15.02
CA ASP A 8 -10.96 -1.69 -13.89
C ASP A 8 -10.24 -2.01 -12.57
N ILE A 9 -9.83 -3.26 -12.35
CA ILE A 9 -9.00 -3.61 -11.18
C ILE A 9 -7.61 -2.98 -11.25
N PHE A 10 -7.03 -2.93 -12.44
CA PHE A 10 -5.75 -2.25 -12.66
C PHE A 10 -5.85 -0.76 -12.35
N CYS A 11 -6.89 -0.08 -12.83
CA CYS A 11 -7.14 1.33 -12.54
C CYS A 11 -7.39 1.56 -11.04
N SER A 12 -8.14 0.67 -10.39
CA SER A 12 -8.35 0.73 -8.93
C SER A 12 -7.02 0.62 -8.18
N ALA A 13 -6.19 -0.36 -8.53
CA ALA A 13 -4.86 -0.53 -7.95
C ALA A 13 -3.98 0.71 -8.18
N LEU A 14 -4.00 1.31 -9.37
CA LEU A 14 -3.22 2.52 -9.66
C LEU A 14 -3.66 3.70 -8.78
N GLU A 15 -4.97 3.92 -8.63
CA GLU A 15 -5.52 4.95 -7.75
C GLU A 15 -5.11 4.72 -6.29
N MET A 16 -5.20 3.47 -5.82
CA MET A 16 -4.77 3.08 -4.47
C MET A 16 -3.31 3.45 -4.22
N LYS A 17 -2.43 3.08 -5.15
CA LYS A 17 -1.00 3.37 -5.09
C LYS A 17 -0.72 4.87 -5.05
N GLN A 18 -1.39 5.66 -5.90
CA GLN A 18 -1.23 7.12 -5.93
C GLN A 18 -1.63 7.79 -4.60
N ARG A 19 -2.77 7.39 -4.03
CA ARG A 19 -3.24 7.95 -2.76
C ARG A 19 -2.34 7.58 -1.58
N LYS A 20 -1.82 6.35 -1.55
CA LYS A 20 -0.85 5.93 -0.53
C LYS A 20 0.47 6.69 -0.66
N ARG A 21 0.98 6.85 -1.88
CA ARG A 21 2.15 7.71 -2.15
C ARG A 21 1.95 9.13 -1.61
N GLU A 22 0.80 9.74 -1.86
CA GLU A 22 0.48 11.08 -1.34
C GLU A 22 0.39 11.13 0.18
N LEU A 23 -0.25 10.13 0.80
CA LEU A 23 -0.30 10.00 2.26
C LEU A 23 1.11 9.96 2.84
N TYR A 24 1.98 9.10 2.31
CA TYR A 24 3.33 8.90 2.83
C TYR A 24 4.24 10.12 2.58
N GLU A 25 4.13 10.78 1.42
CA GLU A 25 4.83 12.03 1.14
C GLU A 25 4.42 13.16 2.12
N ASN A 26 3.13 13.27 2.44
CA ASN A 26 2.65 14.25 3.41
C ASN A 26 3.07 13.90 4.84
N ALA A 27 3.01 12.62 5.20
CA ALA A 27 3.46 12.14 6.50
C ALA A 27 4.95 12.41 6.70
N MET A 28 5.79 12.14 5.68
CA MET A 28 7.22 12.44 5.70
C MET A 28 7.50 13.93 5.96
N LYS A 29 6.77 14.85 5.29
CA LYS A 29 6.94 16.30 5.47
C LYS A 29 6.52 16.79 6.85
N ALA A 30 5.52 16.15 7.44
CA ALA A 30 5.03 16.50 8.77
C ALA A 30 5.91 15.92 9.89
N CYS A 31 6.84 15.01 9.55
CA CYS A 31 7.55 14.19 10.53
C CYS A 31 8.92 14.74 10.97
N PRO A 32 9.09 15.29 12.18
CA PRO A 32 10.41 15.65 12.73
C PRO A 32 11.34 14.49 13.10
N ASP A 33 10.81 13.29 13.37
CA ASP A 33 11.60 12.11 13.75
C ASP A 33 12.22 11.42 12.52
N GLN A 34 13.50 11.09 12.62
CA GLN A 34 14.26 10.53 11.50
C GLN A 34 13.81 9.11 11.14
N VAL A 35 13.44 8.27 12.11
CA VAL A 35 13.00 6.90 11.86
C VAL A 35 11.68 6.91 11.10
N GLY A 36 10.69 7.67 11.59
CA GLY A 36 9.41 7.81 10.89
C GLY A 36 9.54 8.43 9.50
N MET A 37 10.31 9.52 9.38
CA MET A 37 10.56 10.17 8.09
C MET A 37 11.17 9.20 7.08
N GLU A 38 12.17 8.40 7.49
CA GLU A 38 12.81 7.42 6.62
C GLU A 38 11.86 6.29 6.24
N THR A 39 11.06 5.76 7.17
CA THR A 39 10.03 4.75 6.86
C THR A 39 9.02 5.28 5.85
N PHE A 40 8.47 6.48 6.04
CA PHE A 40 7.52 7.06 5.08
C PHE A 40 8.16 7.35 3.72
N ARG A 41 9.45 7.73 3.70
CA ARG A 41 10.23 7.90 2.47
C ARG A 41 10.32 6.59 1.69
N MET A 42 10.67 5.49 2.37
CA MET A 42 10.75 4.15 1.76
C MET A 42 9.40 3.70 1.20
N LEU A 43 8.31 3.88 1.97
CA LEU A 43 6.96 3.53 1.52
C LEU A 43 6.54 4.33 0.29
N ARG A 44 6.71 5.66 0.32
CA ARG A 44 6.43 6.52 -0.84
C ARG A 44 7.23 6.10 -2.08
N ASP A 45 8.51 5.80 -1.91
CA ASP A 45 9.38 5.37 -3.01
C ASP A 45 8.93 4.03 -3.59
N ALA A 46 8.56 3.07 -2.74
CA ALA A 46 7.99 1.80 -3.14
C ALA A 46 6.70 1.99 -3.95
N GLU A 47 5.75 2.80 -3.45
CA GLU A 47 4.51 3.09 -4.19
C GLU A 47 4.79 3.78 -5.54
N SER A 48 5.77 4.69 -5.59
CA SER A 48 6.16 5.38 -6.82
C SER A 48 6.74 4.42 -7.84
N MET A 49 7.59 3.48 -7.41
CA MET A 49 8.15 2.44 -8.27
C MET A 49 7.05 1.51 -8.79
N SER A 50 6.08 1.15 -7.96
CA SER A 50 4.96 0.29 -8.36
C SER A 50 4.02 0.96 -9.35
N ILE A 51 3.69 2.24 -9.15
CA ILE A 51 2.96 3.07 -10.12
C ILE A 51 3.68 3.05 -11.48
N GLN A 52 4.98 3.35 -11.50
CA GLN A 52 5.76 3.38 -12.75
C GLN A 52 5.79 2.02 -13.46
N LYS A 53 5.94 0.92 -12.71
CA LYS A 53 5.90 -0.44 -13.28
C LYS A 53 4.53 -0.76 -13.87
N MET A 54 3.47 -0.43 -13.14
CA MET A 54 2.09 -0.63 -13.59
C MET A 54 1.82 0.16 -14.86
N GLU A 55 2.15 1.46 -14.89
CA GLU A 55 1.98 2.32 -16.07
C GLU A 55 2.71 1.75 -17.30
N LYS A 56 3.96 1.29 -17.16
CA LYS A 56 4.71 0.65 -18.25
C LYS A 56 4.04 -0.62 -18.76
N VAL A 57 3.63 -1.51 -17.87
CA VAL A 57 2.91 -2.74 -18.24
C VAL A 57 1.64 -2.39 -19.01
N TYR A 58 0.95 -1.34 -18.60
CA TYR A 58 -0.27 -0.90 -19.25
C TYR A 58 -0.03 -0.30 -20.64
N GLU A 59 1.02 0.51 -20.80
CA GLU A 59 1.47 1.02 -22.10
C GLU A 59 1.87 -0.10 -23.06
N GLU A 60 2.53 -1.15 -22.58
CA GLU A 60 2.92 -2.31 -23.40
C GLU A 60 1.71 -3.16 -23.82
N LEU A 61 0.69 -3.28 -22.95
CA LEU A 61 -0.54 -4.02 -23.23
C LEU A 61 -1.48 -3.28 -24.19
N LYS A 62 -1.38 -1.97 -24.29
CA LYS A 62 -2.14 -1.16 -25.26
C LYS A 62 -1.22 -0.57 -26.34
N LYS A 63 -1.33 -1.08 -27.57
CA LYS A 63 -0.90 -0.35 -28.79
C LYS A 63 -1.74 0.93 -29.07
N GLY A 64 -2.08 1.70 -28.04
CA GLY A 64 -2.93 2.90 -28.09
C GLY A 64 -3.15 3.50 -26.70
N SER A 65 -2.58 4.68 -26.47
CA SER A 65 -2.47 5.41 -25.19
C SER A 65 -3.72 5.41 -24.31
N VAL A 66 -3.58 4.95 -23.06
CA VAL A 66 -4.45 5.35 -21.96
C VAL A 66 -3.53 5.70 -20.78
N SER A 67 -3.51 6.98 -20.41
CA SER A 67 -2.79 7.50 -19.25
C SER A 67 -3.57 7.25 -17.95
N ALA A 68 -2.96 7.50 -16.80
CA ALA A 68 -3.64 7.52 -15.49
C ALA A 68 -4.92 8.39 -15.48
N ASP A 69 -4.97 9.46 -16.30
CA ASP A 69 -6.17 10.31 -16.44
C ASP A 69 -7.35 9.57 -17.06
N SER A 70 -7.07 8.59 -17.91
CA SER A 70 -8.10 7.78 -18.57
C SER A 70 -8.56 6.58 -17.76
N CYS A 71 -7.97 6.33 -16.58
CA CYS A 71 -8.57 5.49 -15.53
C CYS A 71 -9.76 6.16 -14.80
N ARG A 72 -10.10 7.42 -15.12
CA ARG A 72 -11.25 8.12 -14.51
C ARG A 72 -12.63 7.58 -14.90
N MET A 73 -12.73 6.56 -15.74
CA MET A 73 -14.02 6.03 -16.17
C MET A 73 -14.00 4.51 -16.32
N THR A 74 -14.20 3.78 -15.21
CA THR A 74 -15.41 2.96 -15.02
C THR A 74 -15.49 2.49 -13.56
N ALA A 75 -16.62 2.78 -12.93
CA ALA A 75 -16.86 2.52 -11.54
C ALA A 75 -17.09 1.00 -11.33
N PHE A 76 -16.08 0.28 -10.83
CA PHE A 76 -16.19 -1.12 -10.38
C PHE A 76 -17.22 -1.32 -9.25
N GLU A 77 -18.43 -1.78 -9.53
CA GLU A 77 -19.45 -1.92 -8.48
C GLU A 77 -19.12 -3.07 -7.53
N GLY A 78 -18.99 -2.79 -6.23
CA GLY A 78 -18.70 -3.79 -5.20
C GLY A 78 -18.69 -3.20 -3.78
N GLU A 79 -18.94 -4.06 -2.78
CA GLU A 79 -18.90 -3.70 -1.35
C GLU A 79 -17.48 -3.33 -0.90
N ASP A 80 -16.48 -4.11 -1.31
CA ASP A 80 -15.06 -3.86 -1.02
C ASP A 80 -14.57 -2.49 -1.57
N ARG A 81 -15.06 -2.06 -2.74
CA ARG A 81 -14.75 -0.72 -3.27
C ARG A 81 -15.44 0.38 -2.47
N ARG A 82 -16.69 0.19 -2.03
CA ARG A 82 -17.37 1.19 -1.19
C ARG A 82 -16.65 1.36 0.13
N ASP A 83 -16.18 0.27 0.71
CA ASP A 83 -15.41 0.29 1.95
C ASP A 83 -14.02 0.91 1.74
N PHE A 84 -13.37 0.64 0.60
CA PHE A 84 -12.13 1.31 0.22
C PHE A 84 -12.34 2.82 -0.02
N ILE A 85 -13.29 3.24 -0.84
CA ILE A 85 -13.59 4.67 -1.06
C ILE A 85 -13.97 5.36 0.26
N ARG A 86 -14.74 4.70 1.12
CA ARG A 86 -15.12 5.23 2.43
C ARG A 86 -13.91 5.34 3.36
N SER A 87 -13.03 4.33 3.39
CA SER A 87 -11.80 4.40 4.17
C SER A 87 -10.95 5.57 3.69
N ILE A 88 -10.78 5.73 2.38
CA ILE A 88 -10.05 6.87 1.83
C ILE A 88 -10.70 8.22 2.21
N ALA A 89 -12.01 8.38 2.03
CA ALA A 89 -12.70 9.63 2.32
C ALA A 89 -12.63 10.01 3.81
N ALA A 90 -12.57 9.01 4.69
CA ALA A 90 -12.38 9.21 6.12
C ALA A 90 -10.95 9.65 6.47
N GLU A 91 -9.95 9.13 5.76
CA GLU A 91 -8.54 9.43 6.04
C GLU A 91 -8.09 10.78 5.44
N GLN A 92 -8.64 11.24 4.31
CA GLN A 92 -8.38 12.60 3.78
C GLN A 92 -8.69 13.73 4.77
N LYS A 93 -9.66 13.53 5.67
CA LYS A 93 -10.04 14.52 6.69
C LYS A 93 -9.08 14.57 7.89
N LYS A 94 -8.18 13.61 8.02
CA LYS A 94 -7.32 13.43 9.21
C LYS A 94 -5.85 13.81 8.98
N VAL A 95 -5.49 14.24 7.78
CA VAL A 95 -4.09 14.51 7.38
C VAL A 95 -3.44 15.70 8.12
N SER A 96 -4.17 16.42 8.98
CA SER A 96 -3.57 17.46 9.83
C SER A 96 -3.07 16.89 11.17
N LYS A 97 -1.75 16.64 11.22
CA LYS A 97 -0.83 16.31 12.35
C LYS A 97 -0.26 14.88 12.27
N ALA A 98 1.06 14.72 12.05
CA ALA A 98 1.71 13.42 12.27
C ALA A 98 3.24 13.47 12.39
N CYS A 99 3.76 12.76 13.41
CA CYS A 99 5.08 12.12 13.43
C CYS A 99 5.31 11.24 14.66
N SER A 100 4.99 11.77 15.84
CA SER A 100 5.13 11.09 17.15
C SER A 100 3.87 11.28 18.00
N ASP A 101 3.24 12.46 17.90
CA ASP A 101 2.16 12.86 18.81
C ASP A 101 0.77 12.35 18.38
N ASP A 102 0.62 11.85 17.15
CA ASP A 102 -0.71 11.51 16.63
C ASP A 102 -0.87 10.09 16.06
N VAL A 103 0.19 9.33 15.74
CA VAL A 103 0.14 7.97 15.09
C VAL A 103 -0.79 7.90 13.85
N ALA A 104 -1.47 8.99 13.48
CA ALA A 104 -2.66 8.99 12.66
C ALA A 104 -2.32 8.61 11.24
N ALA A 105 -1.23 9.16 10.69
CA ALA A 105 -0.72 8.77 9.38
C ALA A 105 -0.36 7.27 9.32
N ILE A 106 0.17 6.69 10.41
CA ILE A 106 0.47 5.26 10.47
C ILE A 106 -0.83 4.45 10.47
N GLU A 107 -1.83 4.85 11.26
CA GLU A 107 -3.13 4.19 11.27
C GLU A 107 -3.89 4.32 9.94
N SER A 108 -3.83 5.49 9.31
CA SER A 108 -4.36 5.73 7.97
C SER A 108 -3.68 4.81 6.96
N GLY A 109 -2.35 4.72 6.99
CA GLY A 109 -1.57 3.83 6.15
C GLY A 109 -1.98 2.37 6.34
N LEU A 110 -2.02 1.88 7.58
CA LEU A 110 -2.43 0.50 7.90
C LEU A 110 -3.82 0.17 7.36
N LYS A 111 -4.78 1.10 7.46
CA LYS A 111 -6.13 0.91 6.91
C LYS A 111 -6.15 0.90 5.38
N LEU A 112 -5.35 1.76 4.75
CA LEU A 112 -5.26 1.78 3.29
C LEU A 112 -4.60 0.50 2.77
N GLU A 113 -3.55 -0.01 3.42
CA GLU A 113 -2.93 -1.28 3.04
C GLU A 113 -3.87 -2.46 3.25
N ASP A 114 -4.58 -2.54 4.39
CA ASP A 114 -5.57 -3.59 4.64
C ASP A 114 -6.73 -3.55 3.64
N ALA A 115 -7.30 -2.36 3.40
CA ALA A 115 -8.36 -2.20 2.41
C ALA A 115 -7.88 -2.57 0.99
N SER A 116 -6.61 -2.32 0.69
CA SER A 116 -6.00 -2.71 -0.58
C SER A 116 -5.91 -4.22 -0.73
N MET A 117 -5.39 -4.91 0.29
CA MET A 117 -5.33 -6.38 0.31
C MET A 117 -6.71 -7.02 0.22
N ARG A 118 -7.73 -6.46 0.87
CA ARG A 118 -9.11 -6.98 0.79
C ARG A 118 -9.69 -6.87 -0.61
N LEU A 119 -9.59 -5.70 -1.24
CA LEU A 119 -10.11 -5.46 -2.58
C LEU A 119 -9.43 -6.39 -3.61
N LEU A 120 -8.08 -6.44 -3.59
CA LEU A 120 -7.31 -7.29 -4.48
C LEU A 120 -7.57 -8.78 -4.20
N GLY A 121 -7.71 -9.16 -2.93
CA GLY A 121 -8.02 -10.53 -2.50
C GLY A 121 -9.42 -10.98 -2.91
N GLY A 122 -10.41 -10.08 -2.89
CA GLY A 122 -11.75 -10.31 -3.43
C GLY A 122 -11.69 -10.64 -4.92
N GLN A 123 -10.97 -9.83 -5.70
CA GLN A 123 -10.79 -10.07 -7.13
C GLN A 123 -9.99 -11.36 -7.42
N LEU A 124 -8.98 -11.66 -6.62
CA LEU A 124 -8.19 -12.88 -6.77
C LEU A 124 -9.04 -14.14 -6.57
N LYS A 125 -10.04 -14.10 -5.68
CA LYS A 125 -10.95 -15.23 -5.45
C LYS A 125 -11.94 -15.43 -6.59
N SER A 126 -12.38 -14.35 -7.25
CA SER A 126 -13.34 -14.41 -8.36
C SER A 126 -12.69 -14.62 -9.73
N SER A 127 -11.39 -14.34 -9.89
CA SER A 127 -10.69 -14.46 -11.17
C SER A 127 -10.27 -15.89 -11.51
N SER A 128 -10.55 -16.32 -12.74
CA SER A 128 -10.05 -17.57 -13.35
C SER A 128 -8.84 -17.38 -14.27
N ASP A 129 -8.48 -16.14 -14.62
CA ASP A 129 -7.36 -15.84 -15.51
C ASP A 129 -6.02 -16.01 -14.77
N PRO A 130 -5.14 -16.95 -15.17
CA PRO A 130 -3.86 -17.17 -14.51
C PRO A 130 -2.96 -15.93 -14.45
N LEU A 131 -2.95 -15.10 -15.50
CA LEU A 131 -2.09 -13.91 -15.56
C LEU A 131 -2.58 -12.84 -14.59
N LEU A 132 -3.89 -12.56 -14.59
CA LEU A 132 -4.49 -11.63 -13.63
C LEU A 132 -4.29 -12.11 -12.19
N ARG A 133 -4.44 -13.41 -11.93
CA ARG A 133 -4.24 -13.99 -10.59
C ARG A 133 -2.82 -13.80 -10.09
N GLU A 134 -1.82 -14.04 -10.94
CA GLU A 134 -0.41 -13.82 -10.60
C GLU A 134 -0.13 -12.34 -10.31
N PHE A 135 -0.67 -11.44 -11.14
CA PHE A 135 -0.55 -10.00 -10.93
C PHE A 135 -1.14 -9.58 -9.57
N LEU A 136 -2.36 -10.03 -9.24
CA LEU A 136 -3.02 -9.72 -7.97
C LEU A 136 -2.26 -10.27 -6.77
N GLN A 137 -1.71 -11.48 -6.87
CA GLN A 137 -0.88 -12.07 -5.80
C GLN A 137 0.36 -11.23 -5.51
N ARG A 138 1.04 -10.73 -6.55
CA ARG A 138 2.21 -9.87 -6.40
C ARG A 138 1.85 -8.54 -5.72
N LEU A 139 0.74 -7.90 -6.14
CA LEU A 139 0.27 -6.68 -5.49
C LEU A 139 -0.08 -6.91 -4.02
N ILE A 140 -0.82 -7.98 -3.69
CA ILE A 140 -1.18 -8.30 -2.30
C ILE A 140 0.07 -8.52 -1.44
N ALA A 141 1.09 -9.19 -1.98
CA ALA A 141 2.35 -9.40 -1.26
C ALA A 141 3.05 -8.06 -0.95
N GLU A 142 3.08 -7.14 -1.92
CA GLU A 142 3.64 -5.80 -1.74
C GLU A 142 2.87 -4.99 -0.68
N GLU A 143 1.53 -4.98 -0.72
CA GLU A 143 0.73 -4.28 0.29
C GLU A 143 0.94 -4.86 1.69
N ARG A 144 1.18 -6.17 1.78
CA ARG A 144 1.48 -6.83 3.05
C ARG A 144 2.84 -6.39 3.61
N GLU A 145 3.86 -6.24 2.77
CA GLU A 145 5.17 -5.73 3.17
C GLU A 145 5.06 -4.29 3.71
N HIS A 146 4.29 -3.44 3.03
CA HIS A 146 4.03 -2.07 3.47
C HIS A 146 3.27 -2.03 4.81
N TYR A 147 2.25 -2.88 4.97
CA TYR A 147 1.51 -3.02 6.22
C TYR A 147 2.43 -3.40 7.38
N ILE A 148 3.31 -4.39 7.18
CA ILE A 148 4.26 -4.85 8.19
C ILE A 148 5.21 -3.71 8.58
N MET A 149 5.72 -2.95 7.60
CA MET A 149 6.61 -1.82 7.86
C MET A 149 5.92 -0.73 8.71
N LEU A 150 4.66 -0.40 8.41
CA LEU A 150 3.88 0.54 9.21
C LEU A 150 3.54 0.01 10.61
N ALA A 151 3.24 -1.28 10.73
CA ALA A 151 2.96 -1.90 12.02
C ALA A 151 4.21 -1.91 12.92
N ASP A 152 5.37 -2.15 12.33
CA ASP A 152 6.66 -2.09 13.01
C ASP A 152 6.98 -0.68 13.49
N LEU A 153 6.78 0.33 12.64
CA LEU A 153 6.92 1.74 13.03
C LEU A 153 5.94 2.13 14.15
N LYS A 154 4.69 1.63 14.09
CA LYS A 154 3.72 1.82 15.18
C LYS A 154 4.22 1.22 16.48
N PHE A 155 4.76 0.01 16.44
CA PHE A 155 5.29 -0.65 17.63
C PHE A 155 6.50 0.09 18.20
N TYR A 156 7.41 0.55 17.35
CA TYR A 156 8.56 1.39 17.75
C TYR A 156 8.13 2.63 18.54
N TYR A 157 7.06 3.32 18.11
CA TYR A 157 6.58 4.51 18.81
C TYR A 157 5.76 4.21 20.07
N LEU A 158 5.04 3.09 20.11
CA LEU A 158 4.24 2.71 21.29
C LEU A 158 5.11 2.16 22.43
N ASP A 159 6.15 1.40 22.08
CA ASP A 159 7.02 0.74 23.06
C ASP A 159 8.42 0.49 22.47
N THR A 160 9.20 1.56 22.40
CA THR A 160 10.57 1.52 21.86
C THR A 160 11.45 0.51 22.58
N GLY A 161 11.28 0.35 23.90
CA GLY A 161 12.08 -0.57 24.71
C GLY A 161 11.84 -2.04 24.33
N ASN A 162 10.57 -2.46 24.26
CA ASN A 162 10.24 -3.82 23.84
C ASN A 162 10.51 -4.05 22.35
N TRP A 163 10.37 -3.03 21.51
CA TRP A 163 10.73 -3.11 20.09
C TRP A 163 12.22 -3.49 19.91
N PHE A 164 13.15 -2.81 20.62
CA PHE A 164 14.57 -3.14 20.55
C PHE A 164 14.87 -4.55 21.09
N LEU A 165 14.18 -4.99 22.14
CA LEU A 165 14.33 -6.35 22.67
C LEU A 165 13.87 -7.40 21.67
N GLU A 166 12.77 -7.18 20.96
CA GLU A 166 12.25 -8.12 19.96
C GLU A 166 13.16 -8.19 18.73
N LYS A 167 13.59 -7.04 18.20
CA LYS A 167 14.51 -7.00 17.06
C LYS A 167 15.89 -7.53 17.41
N GLY A 168 16.36 -7.28 18.64
CA GLY A 168 17.61 -7.84 19.16
C GLY A 168 17.58 -9.36 19.32
N LYS A 169 16.43 -9.97 19.61
CA LYS A 169 16.30 -11.43 19.65
C LYS A 169 16.35 -12.04 18.24
N GLN A 170 15.72 -11.41 17.26
CA GLN A 170 15.77 -11.87 15.86
C GLN A 170 17.20 -11.88 15.29
N THR A 171 18.08 -10.97 15.72
CA THR A 171 19.48 -10.96 15.30
C THR A 171 20.35 -11.98 16.05
N LEU A 172 20.05 -12.27 17.32
CA LEU A 172 20.79 -13.26 18.11
C LEU A 172 20.44 -14.71 17.72
N ASP A 173 19.18 -14.99 17.38
CA ASP A 173 18.75 -16.32 16.92
C ASP A 173 19.26 -16.67 15.49
N GLY A 174 19.76 -15.68 14.74
CA GLY A 174 20.43 -15.88 13.44
C GLY A 174 21.94 -16.16 13.52
N ALA A 175 22.58 -15.91 14.67
CA ALA A 175 24.02 -16.14 14.87
C ALA A 175 24.33 -17.48 15.58
N GLY A 176 23.31 -18.26 15.95
CA GLY A 176 23.43 -19.53 16.67
C GLY A 176 23.60 -20.78 15.78
N ALA A 177 24.01 -20.62 14.52
CA ALA A 177 24.30 -21.75 13.62
C ALA A 177 25.69 -21.62 12.98
N ALA A 178 26.72 -21.62 13.81
CA ALA A 178 28.04 -22.06 13.44
C ALA A 178 28.62 -22.81 14.65
N ALA A 179 28.53 -24.15 14.57
CA ALA A 179 29.30 -25.06 15.41
C ALA A 179 30.79 -25.01 15.01
#